data_AF-A0A420DIS4-F1
#
_entry.id   AF-A0A420DIS4-F1
#
_cell.length_a   1.000
_cell.length_b   1.000
_cell.length_c   1.000
_cell.angle_alpha   90.00
_cell.angle_beta   90.00
_cell.angle_gamma   90.00
#
_symmetry.space_group_name_H-M   'P 1'
#
loop_
_entity.id
_entity.type
_entity.pdbx_description
1 polymer ?
#
loop_
_entity_poly.entity_id
_entity_poly.type
_entity_poly.pdbx_seq_one_letter_code
_entity_poly.pdbx_strand_id
1 'polypeptide(L)'
;MARNGVDLRRLANLPPAPRQGALAALAGLSYLEVMEQTAASASSVFDIVIWSGTALSLLGLLGLVYCIIRVSRAKRANLTDDAMRAELKKVVPLNLGALFLSVIGLMMVIIGIFLA
;
A
#
# COMPACT_ATOMS: atom_id res chain seq x y z
N MET A 1 4.26 -17.81 -59.09
CA MET A 1 3.94 -18.27 -57.72
C MET A 1 4.25 -17.11 -56.78
N ALA A 2 3.34 -16.77 -55.84
CA ALA A 2 3.30 -15.57 -54.96
C ALA A 2 2.89 -14.27 -55.70
N ARG A 3 1.61 -13.88 -55.82
CA ARG A 3 0.60 -13.64 -54.77
C ARG A 3 1.20 -12.92 -53.56
N ASN A 4 1.15 -11.59 -53.53
CA ASN A 4 0.55 -10.81 -52.44
C ASN A 4 0.59 -9.31 -52.78
N GLY A 5 -0.58 -8.74 -53.03
CA GLY A 5 -0.78 -7.37 -53.49
C GLY A 5 -0.67 -6.35 -52.36
N VAL A 6 0.56 -5.93 -52.06
CA VAL A 6 0.77 -4.71 -51.27
C VAL A 6 0.85 -3.55 -52.25
N ASP A 7 -0.29 -2.91 -52.44
CA ASP A 7 -0.47 -1.74 -53.29
C ASP A 7 0.35 -0.56 -52.72
N LEU A 8 1.56 -0.34 -53.25
CA LEU A 8 2.50 0.70 -52.80
C LEU A 8 1.89 2.11 -52.88
N ARG A 9 0.86 2.31 -53.72
CA ARG A 9 0.11 3.57 -53.79
C ARG A 9 -0.81 3.77 -52.59
N ARG A 10 -1.27 2.70 -51.93
CA ARG A 10 -1.98 2.78 -50.64
C ARG A 10 -1.03 3.16 -49.51
N LEU A 11 0.22 2.69 -49.51
CA LEU A 11 1.20 3.06 -48.48
C LEU A 11 1.62 4.54 -48.57
N ALA A 12 1.69 5.08 -49.79
CA ALA A 12 1.99 6.50 -50.02
C ALA A 12 0.86 7.45 -49.59
N ASN A 13 -0.36 6.93 -49.42
CA ASN A 13 -1.54 7.69 -49.02
C ASN A 13 -2.08 7.25 -47.65
N LEU A 14 -1.26 6.55 -46.87
CA LEU A 14 -1.56 6.29 -45.47
C LEU A 14 -1.48 7.62 -44.71
N PRO A 15 -2.45 7.94 -43.84
CA PRO A 15 -2.31 9.06 -42.93
C PRO A 15 -1.00 8.88 -42.14
N PRO A 16 -0.26 9.96 -41.85
CA PRO A 16 0.98 9.86 -41.09
C PRO A 16 0.69 9.12 -39.79
N ALA A 17 1.44 8.05 -39.51
CA ALA A 17 1.28 7.27 -38.29
C ALA A 17 1.23 8.23 -37.09
N PRO A 18 0.26 8.06 -36.17
CA PRO A 18 0.14 8.96 -35.03
C PRO A 18 1.49 9.00 -34.31
N ARG A 19 2.07 10.19 -34.20
CA ARG A 19 3.34 10.42 -33.49
C ARG A 19 3.18 9.80 -32.11
N GLN A 20 3.90 8.71 -31.81
CA GLN A 20 3.81 8.00 -30.53
C GLN A 20 3.97 8.95 -29.32
N GLY A 21 4.65 10.09 -29.49
CA GLY A 21 4.75 11.16 -28.50
C GLY A 21 3.43 11.85 -28.12
N ALA A 22 2.44 11.91 -29.01
CA ALA A 22 1.10 12.43 -28.67
C ALA A 22 0.37 11.48 -27.72
N LEU A 23 0.48 10.16 -27.93
CA LEU A 23 -0.09 9.15 -27.03
C LEU A 23 0.62 9.14 -25.67
N ALA A 24 1.94 9.31 -25.64
CA ALA A 24 2.71 9.44 -24.40
C ALA A 24 2.38 10.73 -23.61
N ALA A 25 2.13 11.85 -24.30
CA ALA A 25 1.70 13.09 -23.69
C ALA A 25 0.27 13.02 -23.13
N LEU A 26 -0.65 12.37 -23.85
CA LEU A 26 -2.01 12.11 -23.36
C LEU A 26 -2.00 11.19 -22.14
N ALA A 27 -1.14 10.16 -22.14
CA ALA A 27 -0.92 9.33 -20.95
C ALA A 27 -0.37 10.19 -19.79
N GLY A 28 0.66 11.00 -20.01
CA GLY A 28 1.21 11.91 -19.00
C GLY A 28 0.20 12.91 -18.44
N LEU A 29 -0.68 13.46 -19.27
CA LEU A 29 -1.77 14.35 -18.86
C LEU A 29 -2.83 13.61 -18.04
N SER A 30 -3.20 12.39 -18.45
CA SER A 30 -4.11 11.54 -17.66
C SER A 30 -3.50 11.12 -16.31
N TYR A 31 -2.17 10.96 -16.24
CA TYR A 31 -1.46 10.72 -14.98
C TYR A 31 -1.43 11.96 -14.07
N LEU A 32 -1.34 13.16 -14.63
CA LEU A 32 -1.40 14.41 -13.86
C LEU A 32 -2.82 14.66 -13.31
N GLU A 33 -3.87 14.33 -14.07
CA GLU A 33 -5.27 14.37 -13.59
C GLU A 33 -5.53 13.33 -12.48
N VAL A 34 -5.00 12.11 -12.61
CA VAL A 34 -5.08 11.07 -11.56
C VAL A 34 -4.32 11.50 -10.29
N MET A 35 -3.27 12.33 -10.42
CA MET A 35 -2.55 12.88 -9.28
C MET A 35 -3.32 14.03 -8.61
N GLU A 36 -4.08 14.84 -9.37
CA GLU A 36 -4.97 15.87 -8.81
C GLU A 36 -6.12 15.25 -8.00
N GLN A 37 -6.60 14.08 -8.42
CA GLN A 37 -7.70 13.37 -7.75
C GLN A 37 -7.30 12.74 -6.39
N THR A 38 -6.01 12.53 -6.12
CA THR A 38 -5.53 12.09 -4.79
C THR A 38 -5.39 13.23 -3.78
N ALA A 39 -5.36 14.50 -4.24
CA ALA A 39 -5.21 15.65 -3.37
C ALA A 39 -6.55 16.23 -2.86
N ALA A 40 -7.66 15.91 -3.52
CA ALA A 40 -8.95 16.57 -3.32
C ALA A 40 -9.96 15.83 -2.41
N SER A 41 -9.67 14.59 -1.98
CA SER A 41 -10.53 13.85 -1.03
C SER A 41 -10.32 14.36 0.39
N ALA A 42 -10.73 15.59 0.64
CA ALA A 42 -10.72 16.19 1.96
C ALA A 42 -12.16 16.28 2.48
N SER A 43 -12.47 15.44 3.47
CA SER A 43 -13.62 15.48 4.41
C SER A 43 -14.87 14.63 4.11
N SER A 44 -14.75 13.57 3.30
CA SER A 44 -15.79 12.54 3.19
C SER A 44 -15.63 11.44 4.26
N VAL A 45 -16.69 10.70 4.59
CA VAL A 45 -16.65 9.61 5.60
C VAL A 45 -15.54 8.60 5.29
N PHE A 46 -15.23 8.38 4.02
CA PHE A 46 -14.15 7.50 3.56
C PHE A 46 -12.76 8.00 3.97
N ASP A 47 -12.51 9.30 3.93
CA ASP A 47 -11.23 9.88 4.38
C ASP A 47 -11.02 9.67 5.87
N ILE A 48 -12.08 9.79 6.68
CA ILE A 48 -12.04 9.51 8.12
C ILE A 48 -11.71 8.04 8.37
N VAL A 49 -12.30 7.12 7.59
CA VAL A 49 -12.03 5.68 7.69
C VAL A 49 -10.58 5.35 7.29
N ILE A 50 -10.06 5.95 6.23
CA ILE A 50 -8.68 5.74 5.78
C ILE A 50 -7.68 6.31 6.80
N TRP A 51 -7.93 7.52 7.31
CA TRP A 51 -7.03 8.18 8.25
C TRP A 51 -7.02 7.48 9.62
N SER A 52 -8.20 7.08 10.12
CA SER A 52 -8.32 6.29 11.34
C SER A 52 -7.70 4.89 11.20
N GLY A 53 -7.93 4.21 10.08
CA GLY A 53 -7.34 2.90 9.81
C GLY A 53 -5.80 2.95 9.72
N THR A 54 -5.25 3.99 9.09
CA THR A 54 -3.80 4.19 8.98
C THR A 54 -3.19 4.50 10.34
N ALA A 55 -3.83 5.38 11.13
CA ALA A 55 -3.41 5.67 12.50
C ALA A 55 -3.45 4.41 13.39
N LEU A 56 -4.48 3.58 13.26
CA LEU A 56 -4.64 2.34 14.03
C LEU A 56 -3.58 1.29 13.64
N SER A 57 -3.28 1.15 12.35
CA SER A 57 -2.23 0.26 11.85
C SER A 57 -0.84 0.69 12.32
N LEU A 58 -0.55 2.01 12.27
CA LEU A 58 0.67 2.60 12.85
C LEU A 58 0.78 2.31 14.36
N LEU A 59 -0.32 2.44 15.10
CA LEU A 59 -0.38 2.10 16.52
C LEU A 59 -0.07 0.62 16.77
N GLY A 60 -0.65 -0.29 15.98
CA GLY A 60 -0.35 -1.73 16.03
C GLY A 60 1.11 -2.04 15.75
N LEU A 61 1.71 -1.36 14.75
CA LEU A 61 3.12 -1.50 14.42
C LEU A 61 4.04 -0.99 15.55
N LEU A 62 3.73 0.15 16.16
CA LEU A 62 4.48 0.67 17.31
C LEU A 62 4.41 -0.30 18.51
N GLY A 63 3.24 -0.88 18.77
CA GLY A 63 3.06 -1.91 19.79
C GLY A 63 3.92 -3.15 19.54
N LEU A 64 4.02 -3.59 18.28
CA LEU A 64 4.87 -4.70 17.88
C LEU A 64 6.36 -4.39 18.11
N VAL A 65 6.83 -3.22 17.67
CA VAL A 65 8.22 -2.77 17.87
C VAL A 65 8.58 -2.71 19.35
N TYR A 66 7.68 -2.16 20.19
CA TYR A 66 7.87 -2.13 21.63
C TYR A 66 8.03 -3.54 22.23
N CYS A 67 7.20 -4.48 21.78
CA CYS A 67 7.26 -5.87 22.20
C CYS A 67 8.61 -6.52 21.87
N ILE A 68 9.12 -6.30 20.65
CA ILE A 68 10.43 -6.79 20.18
C ILE A 68 11.56 -6.22 21.04
N ILE A 69 11.56 -4.91 21.30
CA ILE A 69 12.59 -4.26 22.11
C ILE A 69 12.59 -4.86 23.53
N ARG A 70 11.41 -5.04 24.14
CA ARG A 70 11.28 -5.54 25.51
C ARG A 70 11.74 -7.00 25.64
N VAL A 71 11.39 -7.86 24.69
CA VAL A 71 11.87 -9.26 24.63
C VAL A 71 13.37 -9.32 24.36
N SER A 72 13.88 -8.51 23.42
CA SER A 72 15.31 -8.45 23.10
C SER A 72 16.13 -8.02 24.31
N ARG A 73 15.65 -7.03 25.08
CA ARG A 73 16.27 -6.61 26.35
C ARG A 73 16.24 -7.71 27.40
N ALA A 74 15.10 -8.39 27.60
CA ALA A 74 14.99 -9.50 28.55
C ALA A 74 15.91 -10.67 28.18
N LYS A 75 16.00 -10.99 26.88
CA LYS A 75 16.91 -12.03 26.36
C LYS A 75 18.39 -11.65 26.54
N ARG A 76 18.74 -10.37 26.34
CA ARG A 76 20.10 -9.85 26.55
C ARG A 76 20.51 -9.81 28.02
N ALA A 77 19.56 -9.69 28.95
CA ALA A 77 19.81 -9.63 30.38
C ALA A 77 20.16 -10.99 31.02
N ASN A 78 20.21 -12.09 30.25
CA ASN A 78 20.56 -13.44 30.72
C ASN A 78 19.81 -13.84 32.02
N LEU A 79 18.53 -13.46 32.08
CA LEU A 79 17.67 -13.71 33.23
C LEU A 79 17.50 -15.22 33.44
N THR A 80 17.48 -15.65 34.70
CA THR A 80 17.21 -17.04 35.09
C THR A 80 15.92 -17.54 34.43
N ASP A 81 15.85 -18.83 34.07
CA ASP A 81 14.76 -19.43 33.27
C ASP A 81 13.34 -19.05 33.75
N ASP A 82 13.15 -18.96 35.07
CA ASP A 82 11.88 -18.56 35.68
C ASP A 82 11.50 -17.10 35.38
N ALA A 83 12.48 -16.19 35.45
CA ALA A 83 12.28 -14.78 35.14
C ALA A 83 12.06 -14.55 33.64
N MET A 84 12.74 -15.32 32.77
CA MET A 84 12.52 -15.26 31.32
C MET A 84 11.10 -15.73 30.96
N ARG A 85 10.63 -16.84 31.53
CA ARG A 85 9.26 -17.35 31.32
C ARG A 85 8.20 -16.36 31.78
N ALA A 86 8.41 -15.68 32.91
CA ALA A 86 7.49 -14.67 33.43
C ALA A 86 7.37 -13.45 32.50
N GLU A 87 8.49 -12.99 31.93
CA GLU A 87 8.48 -11.91 30.93
C GLU A 87 7.82 -12.35 29.61
N LEU A 88 8.11 -13.56 29.13
CA LEU A 88 7.46 -14.11 27.95
C LEU A 88 5.94 -14.23 28.11
N LYS A 89 5.45 -14.64 29.28
CA LYS A 89 4.01 -14.68 29.58
C LYS A 89 3.35 -13.30 29.50
N LYS A 90 4.09 -12.22 29.77
CA LYS A 90 3.57 -10.84 29.69
C LYS A 90 3.62 -10.27 28.27
N VAL A 91 4.62 -10.61 27.47
CA VAL A 91 4.82 -10.03 26.13
C VAL A 91 4.04 -10.75 25.02
N VAL A 92 3.78 -12.06 25.16
CA VAL A 92 2.97 -12.83 24.19
C VAL A 92 1.57 -12.24 23.96
N PRO A 93 0.76 -11.95 25.00
CA PRO A 93 -0.55 -11.33 24.79
C PRO A 93 -0.44 -9.90 24.23
N LEU A 94 0.62 -9.15 24.56
CA LEU A 94 0.86 -7.81 24.01
C LEU A 94 1.18 -7.86 22.50
N ASN A 95 2.01 -8.80 22.06
CA ASN A 95 2.29 -9.04 20.65
C ASN A 95 1.01 -9.41 19.89
N LEU A 96 0.20 -10.30 20.47
CA LEU A 96 -1.02 -10.75 19.84
C LEU A 96 -2.05 -9.63 19.71
N GLY A 97 -2.17 -8.77 20.74
CA GLY A 97 -2.98 -7.55 20.68
C GLY A 97 -2.49 -6.56 19.64
N ALA A 98 -1.18 -6.31 19.57
CA ALA A 98 -0.58 -5.43 18.57
C ALA A 98 -0.79 -5.93 17.14
N LEU A 99 -0.65 -7.24 16.92
CA LEU A 99 -0.94 -7.89 15.63
C LEU A 99 -2.41 -7.72 15.26
N PHE A 100 -3.33 -8.03 16.18
CA PHE A 100 -4.78 -7.86 15.95
C PHE A 100 -5.14 -6.42 15.60
N LEU A 101 -4.60 -5.45 16.34
CA LEU A 101 -4.83 -4.03 16.09
C LEU A 101 -4.33 -3.62 14.71
N SER A 102 -3.15 -4.12 14.31
CA SER A 102 -2.58 -3.86 12.99
C SER A 102 -3.43 -4.43 11.85
N VAL A 103 -3.93 -5.66 12.02
CA VAL A 103 -4.81 -6.32 11.02
C VAL A 103 -6.16 -5.62 10.93
N ILE A 104 -6.79 -5.29 12.06
CA ILE A 104 -8.07 -4.56 12.07
C ILE A 104 -7.91 -3.19 11.37
N GLY A 105 -6.85 -2.44 11.70
CA GLY A 105 -6.54 -1.16 11.07
C GLY A 105 -6.31 -1.30 9.57
N LEU A 106 -5.53 -2.31 9.15
CA LEU A 106 -5.28 -2.58 7.73
C LEU A 106 -6.56 -2.97 6.98
N MET A 107 -7.40 -3.84 7.55
CA MET A 107 -8.68 -4.21 6.95
C MET A 107 -9.60 -2.99 6.81
N MET A 108 -9.61 -2.10 7.80
CA MET A 108 -10.38 -0.86 7.77
C MET A 108 -9.89 0.12 6.69
N VAL A 109 -8.57 0.25 6.50
CA VAL A 109 -7.98 1.02 5.39
C VAL A 109 -8.37 0.43 4.05
N ILE A 110 -8.25 -0.89 3.88
CA ILE A 110 -8.58 -1.59 2.63
C ILE A 110 -10.04 -1.32 2.27
N ILE A 111 -10.96 -1.52 3.21
CA ILE A 111 -12.39 -1.26 2.99
C ILE A 111 -12.63 0.22 2.64
N GLY A 112 -11.97 1.16 3.32
CA GLY A 112 -12.06 2.60 3.04
C GLY A 112 -11.60 2.96 1.63
N ILE A 113 -10.50 2.36 1.14
CA ILE A 113 -9.99 2.58 -0.23
C ILE A 113 -10.94 1.97 -1.27
N PHE A 114 -11.53 0.79 -1.00
CA PHE A 114 -12.46 0.16 -1.94
C PHE A 114 -13.79 0.91 -2.10
N LEU A 115 -14.20 1.64 -1.06
CA LEU A 115 -15.46 2.40 -1.06
C LEU A 115 -15.30 3.87 -1.50
N ALA A 116 -14.07 4.39 -1.48
CA ALA A 116 -13.71 5.72 -2.00
C ALA A 116 -13.65 5.71 -3.54
#